data_AF-A0A356WY57-F1
#
_entry.id   AF-A0A356WY57-F1
#
_cell.length_a   1.000
_cell.length_b   1.000
_cell.length_c   1.000
_cell.angle_alpha   90.00
_cell.angle_beta   90.00
_cell.angle_gamma   90.00
#
_symmetry.space_group_name_H-M   'P 1'
#
loop_
_entity.id
_entity.type
_entity.pdbx_description
1 polymer ?
#
loop_
_entity_poly.entity_id
_entity_poly.type
_entity_poly.pdbx_seq_one_letter_code
_entity_poly.pdbx_strand_id
1 'polypeptide(L)'
;MKKRIFTFLTFFASLVLQAQQIKVEPASWWSGLQEPELQLMISGKDIASYKVSVTAKDVYLKEAVTLENPNYQILYLDISDSAPQKFEIVFTEGKKKITYNYELKPRDPQRMAIESFGPSDVLYLIMPDRFANGDPTNDQIPMRTEYKVDRNDPNAR
;
A
#
# COMPACT_ATOMS: atom_id res chain seq x y z
N MET A 1 11.30 -63.88 -26.92
CA MET A 1 10.57 -63.32 -25.76
C MET A 1 11.10 -61.90 -25.50
N LYS A 2 10.40 -60.85 -25.97
CA LYS A 2 10.85 -59.45 -25.83
C LYS A 2 10.09 -58.79 -24.67
N LYS A 3 10.78 -58.50 -23.57
CA LYS A 3 10.23 -57.79 -22.40
C LYS A 3 10.00 -56.33 -22.78
N ARG A 4 8.74 -55.87 -22.75
CA ARG A 4 8.39 -54.45 -22.92
C ARG A 4 8.50 -53.77 -21.55
N ILE A 5 9.52 -52.94 -21.39
CA ILE A 5 9.69 -52.06 -20.22
C ILE A 5 8.74 -50.88 -20.43
N PHE A 6 7.71 -50.77 -19.59
CA PHE A 6 6.84 -49.60 -19.51
C PHE A 6 7.54 -48.56 -18.62
N THR A 7 8.15 -47.54 -19.25
CA THR A 7 8.68 -46.39 -18.52
C THR A 7 7.52 -45.48 -18.12
N PHE A 8 7.22 -45.43 -16.83
CA PHE A 8 6.21 -44.56 -16.25
C PHE A 8 6.78 -43.13 -16.16
N LEU A 9 6.35 -42.22 -17.03
CA LEU A 9 6.76 -40.82 -17.03
C LEU A 9 5.94 -40.07 -15.96
N THR A 10 6.51 -39.91 -14.76
CA THR A 10 5.92 -39.09 -13.69
C THR A 10 5.98 -37.61 -14.05
N PHE A 11 4.80 -37.04 -14.36
CA PHE A 11 4.59 -35.62 -14.60
C PHE A 11 4.64 -34.87 -13.25
N PHE A 12 5.77 -34.23 -12.95
CA PHE A 12 5.90 -33.34 -11.79
C PHE A 12 5.13 -32.04 -12.08
N ALA A 13 3.88 -31.96 -11.61
CA ALA A 13 3.14 -30.71 -11.62
C ALA A 13 3.70 -29.80 -10.51
N SER A 14 4.49 -28.79 -10.88
CA SER A 14 4.89 -27.73 -9.97
C SER A 14 3.67 -26.85 -9.67
N LEU A 15 3.11 -26.99 -8.47
CA LEU A 15 2.13 -26.04 -7.95
C LEU A 15 2.83 -24.71 -7.72
N VAL A 16 2.60 -23.74 -8.61
CA VAL A 16 3.00 -22.35 -8.40
C VAL A 16 2.09 -21.77 -7.33
N LEU A 17 2.59 -21.67 -6.10
CA LEU A 17 1.96 -20.90 -5.04
C LEU A 17 2.09 -19.42 -5.39
N GLN A 18 1.04 -18.82 -5.96
CA GLN A 18 0.94 -17.37 -6.04
C GLN A 18 0.49 -16.84 -4.69
N ALA A 19 1.37 -16.11 -4.01
CA ALA A 19 0.97 -15.30 -2.86
C ALA A 19 -0.01 -14.23 -3.35
N GLN A 20 -1.20 -14.19 -2.74
CA GLN A 20 -2.17 -13.15 -3.04
C GLN A 20 -1.61 -11.81 -2.57
N GLN A 21 -1.24 -10.95 -3.52
CA GLN A 21 -0.73 -9.63 -3.23
C GLN A 21 -1.91 -8.70 -2.90
N ILE A 22 -1.83 -8.05 -1.74
CA ILE A 22 -2.75 -7.00 -1.33
C ILE A 22 -2.01 -5.68 -1.22
N LYS A 23 -2.72 -4.57 -1.41
CA LYS A 23 -2.21 -3.22 -1.20
C LYS A 23 -3.05 -2.56 -0.12
N VAL A 24 -2.37 -1.93 0.84
CA VAL A 24 -2.96 -1.19 1.95
C VAL A 24 -2.60 0.27 1.79
N GLU A 25 -3.60 1.15 1.84
CA GLU A 25 -3.43 2.58 1.70
C GLU A 25 -4.10 3.33 2.87
N PRO A 26 -3.42 4.29 3.51
CA PRO A 26 -2.00 4.64 3.34
C PRO A 26 -1.07 3.49 3.78
N ALA A 27 0.15 3.42 3.23
CA ALA A 27 1.09 2.31 3.48
C ALA A 27 1.71 2.30 4.90
N SER A 28 1.67 3.43 5.58
CA SER A 28 2.07 3.61 6.98
C SER A 28 1.37 4.84 7.53
N TRP A 29 1.28 4.97 8.85
CA TRP A 29 0.70 6.14 9.50
C TRP A 29 1.54 6.63 10.67
N TRP A 30 1.05 7.60 11.43
CA TRP A 30 1.71 8.12 12.63
C TRP A 30 0.84 7.89 13.86
N SER A 31 1.48 7.58 14.98
CA SER A 31 0.83 7.61 16.30
C SER A 31 0.77 9.07 16.81
N GLY A 32 -0.24 9.38 17.62
CA GLY A 32 -0.41 10.72 18.22
C GLY A 32 -0.89 11.80 17.24
N LEU A 33 -1.69 11.44 16.22
CA LEU A 33 -2.41 12.44 15.44
C LEU A 33 -3.61 12.99 16.21
N GLN A 34 -4.03 14.21 15.85
CA GLN A 34 -5.21 14.87 16.44
C GLN A 34 -6.50 14.11 16.11
N GLU A 35 -6.60 13.54 14.90
CA GLU A 35 -7.64 12.61 14.49
C GLU A 35 -7.13 11.19 14.74
N PRO A 36 -7.64 10.48 15.76
CA PRO A 36 -7.18 9.15 16.10
C PRO A 36 -7.88 8.05 15.29
N GLU A 37 -8.88 8.35 14.47
CA GLU A 37 -9.46 7.35 13.57
C GLU A 37 -8.65 7.24 12.28
N LEU A 38 -8.12 6.05 12.03
CA LEU A 38 -7.38 5.72 10.81
C LEU A 38 -8.23 4.84 9.90
N GLN A 39 -8.59 5.38 8.74
CA GLN A 39 -9.22 4.62 7.67
C GLN A 39 -8.16 4.02 6.73
N LEU A 40 -8.19 2.70 6.55
CA LEU A 40 -7.34 1.98 5.60
C LEU A 40 -8.17 1.44 4.44
N MET A 41 -7.75 1.70 3.22
CA MET A 41 -8.26 1.04 2.02
C MET A 41 -7.40 -0.18 1.69
N ILE A 42 -8.03 -1.34 1.67
CA ILE A 42 -7.41 -2.61 1.30
C ILE A 42 -7.88 -2.97 -0.09
N SER A 43 -6.94 -3.23 -1.00
CA SER A 43 -7.22 -3.72 -2.34
C SER A 43 -6.49 -5.02 -2.60
N GLY A 44 -7.19 -5.99 -3.17
CA GLY A 44 -6.67 -7.31 -3.43
C GLY A 44 -7.76 -8.22 -3.96
N LYS A 45 -7.39 -9.24 -4.73
CA LYS A 45 -8.36 -10.13 -5.36
C LYS A 45 -9.30 -10.78 -4.33
N ASP A 46 -10.61 -10.57 -4.44
CA ASP A 46 -11.62 -11.14 -3.55
C ASP A 46 -11.40 -10.83 -2.04
N ILE A 47 -10.70 -9.75 -1.70
CA ILE A 47 -10.36 -9.43 -0.30
C ILE A 47 -11.59 -9.21 0.59
N ALA A 48 -12.74 -8.84 0.01
CA ALA A 48 -13.98 -8.62 0.75
C ALA A 48 -14.51 -9.87 1.47
N SER A 49 -14.12 -11.09 1.05
CA SER A 49 -14.53 -12.33 1.73
C SER A 49 -13.70 -12.65 2.97
N TYR A 50 -12.60 -11.92 3.20
CA TYR A 50 -11.70 -12.15 4.31
C TYR A 50 -12.16 -11.41 5.57
N LYS A 51 -12.07 -12.11 6.71
CA LYS A 51 -12.23 -11.51 8.04
C LYS A 51 -10.91 -10.91 8.49
N VAL A 52 -10.97 -9.73 9.08
CA VAL A 52 -9.78 -8.96 9.47
C VAL A 52 -9.59 -8.97 10.98
N SER A 53 -8.34 -9.02 11.39
CA SER A 53 -7.91 -8.83 12.78
C SER A 53 -6.58 -8.07 12.82
N VAL A 54 -6.31 -7.42 13.93
CA VAL A 54 -5.05 -6.70 14.20
C VAL A 54 -4.38 -7.31 15.41
N THR A 55 -3.06 -7.39 15.38
CA THR A 55 -2.25 -8.04 16.44
C THR A 55 -1.80 -7.08 17.54
N ALA A 56 -1.82 -5.77 17.28
CA ALA A 56 -1.51 -4.75 18.27
C ALA A 56 -2.55 -4.72 19.40
N LYS A 57 -2.12 -4.40 20.62
CA LYS A 57 -2.98 -4.40 21.82
C LYS A 57 -3.72 -3.07 22.04
N ASP A 58 -3.13 -2.01 21.52
CA ASP A 58 -3.47 -0.58 21.67
C ASP A 58 -3.93 0.03 20.33
N VAL A 59 -4.29 -0.82 19.35
CA VAL A 59 -4.92 -0.45 18.09
C VAL A 59 -6.19 -1.28 17.94
N TYR A 60 -7.34 -0.63 17.86
CA TYR A 60 -8.63 -1.31 17.86
C TYR A 60 -9.27 -1.28 16.48
N LEU A 61 -9.63 -2.44 15.94
CA LEU A 61 -10.47 -2.49 14.74
C LEU A 61 -11.91 -2.15 15.11
N LYS A 62 -12.35 -0.94 14.78
CA LYS A 62 -13.72 -0.48 15.02
C LYS A 62 -14.69 -1.16 14.06
N GLU A 63 -14.33 -1.15 12.78
CA GLU A 63 -15.20 -1.65 11.72
C GLU A 63 -14.38 -2.14 10.53
N ALA A 64 -14.89 -3.17 9.85
CA ALA A 64 -14.42 -3.61 8.54
C ALA A 64 -15.60 -3.62 7.57
N VAL A 65 -15.58 -2.71 6.60
CA VAL A 65 -16.65 -2.50 5.63
C VAL A 65 -16.26 -3.13 4.29
N THR A 66 -17.14 -3.96 3.74
CA THR A 66 -16.99 -4.48 2.37
C THR A 66 -17.73 -3.60 1.39
N LEU A 67 -17.14 -3.37 0.21
CA LEU A 67 -17.78 -2.62 -0.87
C LEU A 67 -18.49 -3.57 -1.83
N GLU A 68 -19.27 -3.03 -2.78
CA GLU A 68 -19.88 -3.84 -3.85
C GLU A 68 -18.84 -4.57 -4.70
N ASN A 69 -17.65 -3.98 -4.88
CA ASN A 69 -16.54 -4.63 -5.56
C ASN A 69 -15.83 -5.59 -4.59
N PRO A 70 -15.77 -6.90 -4.88
CA PRO A 70 -15.19 -7.90 -3.99
C PRO A 70 -13.68 -7.71 -3.77
N ASN A 71 -13.03 -6.89 -4.60
CA ASN A 71 -11.59 -6.65 -4.53
C ASN A 71 -11.20 -5.54 -3.55
N TYR A 72 -12.14 -5.01 -2.76
CA TYR A 72 -11.90 -3.92 -1.82
C TYR A 72 -12.56 -4.14 -0.46
N GLN A 73 -11.88 -3.66 0.58
CA GLN A 73 -12.38 -3.61 1.95
C GLN A 73 -11.83 -2.35 2.64
N ILE A 74 -12.65 -1.69 3.45
CA ILE A 74 -12.25 -0.52 4.24
C ILE A 74 -12.16 -0.92 5.71
N LEU A 75 -11.07 -0.56 6.38
CA LEU A 75 -10.90 -0.79 7.81
C LEU A 75 -10.89 0.54 8.54
N TYR A 76 -11.63 0.65 9.63
CA TYR A 76 -11.57 1.77 10.55
C TYR A 76 -10.86 1.31 11.81
N LEU A 77 -9.71 1.91 12.09
CA LEU A 77 -8.89 1.64 13.27
C LEU A 77 -8.98 2.82 14.23
N ASP A 78 -9.16 2.54 15.51
CA ASP A 78 -8.89 3.50 16.59
C ASP A 78 -7.43 3.37 17.01
N ILE A 79 -6.68 4.46 16.89
CA ILE A 79 -5.27 4.54 17.28
C ILE A 79 -5.02 5.56 18.39
N SER A 80 -6.06 5.96 19.14
CA SER A 80 -5.99 6.98 20.21
C SER A 80 -4.90 6.69 21.24
N ASP A 81 -4.80 5.44 21.68
CA ASP A 81 -3.87 4.99 22.72
C ASP A 81 -2.60 4.33 22.16
N SER A 82 -2.45 4.33 20.83
CA SER A 82 -1.38 3.58 20.18
C SER A 82 -0.01 4.21 20.40
N ALA A 83 0.99 3.39 20.75
CA ALA A 83 2.39 3.79 20.69
C ALA A 83 2.95 3.60 19.26
N PRO A 84 4.03 4.32 18.88
CA PRO A 84 4.77 4.03 17.65
C PRO A 84 5.25 2.57 17.63
N GLN A 85 4.82 1.80 16.64
CA GLN A 85 5.07 0.36 16.57
C GLN A 85 4.84 -0.20 15.17
N LYS A 86 5.24 -1.46 14.98
CA LYS A 86 4.85 -2.28 13.84
C LYS A 86 3.93 -3.39 14.32
N PHE A 87 2.89 -3.68 13.55
CA PHE A 87 1.95 -4.76 13.85
C PHE A 87 1.45 -5.43 12.58
N GLU A 88 0.88 -6.61 12.74
CA GLU A 88 0.26 -7.34 11.64
C GLU A 88 -1.24 -7.05 11.56
N ILE A 89 -1.71 -6.76 10.34
CA ILE A 89 -3.10 -6.87 9.92
C ILE A 89 -3.26 -8.23 9.27
N VAL A 90 -4.15 -9.06 9.82
CA VAL A 90 -4.32 -10.46 9.45
C VAL A 90 -5.70 -10.65 8.84
N PHE A 91 -5.72 -11.10 7.59
CA PHE A 91 -6.90 -11.42 6.80
C PHE A 91 -7.07 -12.94 6.75
N THR A 92 -8.27 -13.44 7.06
CA THR A 92 -8.55 -14.89 7.10
C THR A 92 -9.82 -15.25 6.35
N GLU A 93 -9.73 -16.27 5.50
CA GLU A 93 -10.85 -16.87 4.78
C GLU A 93 -10.72 -18.40 4.86
N GLY A 94 -11.41 -19.02 5.82
CA GLY A 94 -11.29 -20.46 6.08
C GLY A 94 -9.85 -20.86 6.46
N LYS A 95 -9.15 -21.57 5.55
CA LYS A 95 -7.75 -21.97 5.71
C LYS A 95 -6.75 -20.97 5.12
N LYS A 96 -7.21 -20.00 4.32
CA LYS A 96 -6.36 -18.97 3.73
C LYS A 96 -6.06 -17.90 4.75
N LYS A 97 -4.81 -17.46 4.78
CA LYS A 97 -4.33 -16.39 5.65
C LYS A 97 -3.43 -15.46 4.83
N ILE A 98 -3.68 -14.16 4.92
CA ILE A 98 -2.81 -13.11 4.39
C ILE A 98 -2.42 -12.23 5.57
N THR A 99 -1.13 -11.97 5.71
CA THR A 99 -0.58 -11.10 6.75
C THR A 99 0.05 -9.88 6.09
N TYR A 100 -0.29 -8.69 6.58
CA TYR A 100 0.30 -7.42 6.16
C TYR A 100 0.96 -6.72 7.34
N ASN A 101 2.24 -6.36 7.21
CA ASN A 101 2.95 -5.60 8.23
C ASN A 101 2.65 -4.11 8.07
N TYR A 102 1.99 -3.53 9.08
CA TYR A 102 1.66 -2.11 9.13
C TYR A 102 2.54 -1.39 10.16
N GLU A 103 2.79 -0.11 9.94
CA GLU A 103 3.65 0.72 10.79
C GLU A 103 2.96 2.01 11.21
N LEU A 104 2.95 2.26 12.52
CA LEU A 104 2.69 3.56 13.12
C LEU A 104 4.03 4.18 13.52
N LYS A 105 4.40 5.26 12.85
CA LYS A 105 5.65 5.96 13.06
C LYS A 105 5.55 6.94 14.24
N PRO A 106 6.68 7.23 14.91
CA PRO A 106 6.71 8.33 15.87
C PRO A 106 6.49 9.64 15.14
N ARG A 107 5.64 10.50 15.69
CA ARG A 107 5.47 11.87 15.21
C ARG A 107 6.48 12.77 15.90
N ASP A 108 7.18 13.59 15.13
CA ASP A 108 8.00 14.66 15.69
C ASP A 108 7.08 15.73 16.33
N PRO A 109 7.17 15.98 17.65
CA PRO A 109 6.32 16.95 18.34
C PRO A 109 6.43 18.37 17.78
N GLN A 110 7.59 18.73 17.21
CA GLN A 110 7.81 20.05 16.61
C GLN A 110 6.91 20.29 15.40
N ARG A 111 6.41 19.23 14.75
CA ARG A 111 5.50 19.33 13.59
C ARG A 111 4.17 19.99 13.93
N MET A 112 3.76 20.01 15.19
CA MET A 112 2.53 20.70 15.62
C MET A 112 2.72 22.22 15.72
N ALA A 113 3.97 22.68 15.82
CA ALA A 113 4.33 24.09 15.98
C ALA A 113 4.91 24.71 14.70
N ILE A 114 4.82 24.01 13.56
CA ILE A 114 5.26 24.59 12.28
C ILE A 114 4.30 25.71 11.91
N GLU A 115 4.81 26.93 11.88
CA GLU A 115 4.11 28.09 11.32
C GLU A 115 3.95 27.91 9.81
N SER A 116 2.74 28.18 9.30
CA SER A 116 2.49 28.22 7.86
C SER A 116 3.05 29.51 7.27
N PHE A 117 3.17 29.55 5.95
CA PHE A 117 3.43 30.80 5.23
C PHE A 117 2.42 31.90 5.60
N GLY A 118 2.88 33.14 5.66
CA GLY A 118 2.10 34.31 6.06
C GLY A 118 2.37 35.55 5.20
N PRO A 119 1.85 36.73 5.61
CA PRO A 119 1.94 37.97 4.81
C PRO A 119 3.36 38.50 4.58
N SER A 120 4.34 38.04 5.36
CA SER A 120 5.76 38.39 5.20
C SER A 120 6.46 37.57 4.11
N ASP A 121 5.85 36.47 3.66
CA ASP A 121 6.49 35.52 2.73
C ASP A 121 6.13 35.83 1.28
N VAL A 122 7.06 35.49 0.37
CA VAL A 122 6.82 35.49 -1.07
C VAL A 122 6.79 34.05 -1.55
N LEU A 123 5.66 33.64 -2.14
CA LEU A 123 5.50 32.29 -2.69
C LEU A 123 6.01 32.22 -4.13
N TYR A 124 6.90 31.27 -4.40
CA TYR A 124 7.38 30.98 -5.74
C TYR A 124 6.76 29.68 -6.26
N LEU A 125 5.90 29.80 -7.27
CA LEU A 125 5.22 28.65 -7.88
C LEU A 125 6.06 28.09 -9.03
N ILE A 126 6.26 26.76 -9.01
CA ILE A 126 6.94 26.04 -10.08
C ILE A 126 6.06 24.97 -10.69
N MET A 127 6.32 24.66 -11.95
CA MET A 127 5.88 23.42 -12.58
C MET A 127 7.07 22.45 -12.52
N PRO A 128 7.06 21.39 -11.69
CA PRO A 128 8.25 20.56 -11.45
C PRO A 128 8.91 20.03 -12.74
N ASP A 129 8.09 19.57 -13.68
CA ASP A 129 8.48 19.08 -15.01
C ASP A 129 9.16 20.15 -15.89
N ARG A 130 8.81 21.44 -15.70
CA ARG A 130 9.25 22.56 -16.55
C ARG A 130 10.18 23.55 -15.87
N PHE A 131 10.56 23.28 -14.62
CA PHE A 131 11.39 24.19 -13.84
C PHE A 131 12.88 23.93 -14.09
N ALA A 132 13.34 22.73 -13.77
CA ALA A 132 14.72 22.32 -13.96
C ALA A 132 14.81 20.80 -14.09
N ASN A 133 15.48 20.32 -15.12
CA ASN A 133 15.84 18.91 -15.23
C ASN A 133 17.24 18.71 -14.60
N GLY A 134 17.26 18.23 -13.35
CA GLY A 134 18.49 17.95 -12.60
C GLY A 134 19.06 16.55 -12.81
N ASP A 135 18.29 15.65 -13.41
CA ASP A 135 18.67 14.26 -13.65
C ASP A 135 17.92 13.71 -14.87
N PRO A 136 18.52 13.78 -16.08
CA PRO A 136 17.89 13.29 -17.31
C PRO A 136 17.64 11.78 -17.34
N THR A 137 18.21 11.01 -16.41
CA THR A 137 18.04 9.54 -16.40
C THR A 137 16.65 9.12 -15.93
N ASN A 138 15.89 10.02 -15.28
CA ASN A 138 14.53 9.78 -14.84
C ASN A 138 13.45 10.36 -15.78
N ASP A 139 13.84 10.96 -16.91
CA ASP A 139 12.91 11.47 -17.92
C ASP A 139 11.99 10.34 -18.43
N GLN A 140 12.57 9.16 -18.71
CA GLN A 140 11.85 7.98 -19.17
C GLN A 140 11.99 6.82 -18.18
N ILE A 141 10.92 6.52 -17.45
CA ILE A 141 10.83 5.37 -16.54
C ILE A 141 9.77 4.37 -17.02
N PRO A 142 9.93 3.06 -16.72
CA PRO A 142 8.88 2.08 -16.97
C PRO A 142 7.59 2.44 -16.22
N MET A 143 6.51 2.66 -16.95
CA MET A 143 5.19 2.99 -16.40
C MET A 143 4.14 2.01 -16.92
N ARG A 144 2.96 1.99 -16.29
CA ARG A 144 1.83 1.16 -16.76
C ARG A 144 1.34 1.59 -18.15
N THR A 145 1.46 2.88 -18.46
CA THR A 145 1.09 3.45 -19.76
C THR A 145 2.33 4.10 -20.34
N GLU A 146 2.58 3.86 -21.62
CA GLU A 146 3.67 4.52 -22.33
C GLU A 146 3.44 6.02 -22.41
N TYR A 147 4.53 6.77 -22.38
CA TYR A 147 4.52 8.21 -22.53
C TYR A 147 5.76 8.64 -23.32
N LYS A 148 5.64 9.77 -24.00
CA LYS A 148 6.70 10.39 -24.79
C LYS A 148 7.28 11.57 -24.00
N VAL A 149 8.61 11.67 -24.02
CA VAL A 149 9.34 12.87 -23.62
C VAL A 149 9.75 13.62 -24.88
N ASP A 150 9.38 14.89 -24.99
CA ASP A 150 9.73 15.78 -26.09
C ASP A 150 9.79 17.23 -25.62
N ARG A 151 11.00 17.68 -25.30
CA ARG A 151 11.22 19.05 -24.79
C ARG A 151 10.93 20.15 -25.82
N ASN A 152 10.74 19.82 -27.09
CA ASN A 152 10.36 20.79 -28.13
C ASN A 152 8.85 20.93 -28.27
N ASP A 153 8.06 20.02 -27.71
CA ASP A 153 6.60 20.12 -27.68
C ASP A 153 6.16 20.74 -26.34
N PRO A 154 5.54 21.93 -26.34
CA PRO A 154 5.12 22.60 -25.11
C PRO A 154 4.09 21.81 -24.29
N ASN A 155 3.43 20.80 -24.87
CA ASN A 155 2.45 19.95 -24.20
C ASN A 155 2.99 18.58 -23.80
N ALA A 156 4.18 18.18 -24.28
CA ALA A 156 4.82 16.93 -23.89
C ALA A 156 5.63 17.10 -22.59
N ARG A 157 6.02 15.97 -21.97
CA ARG A 157 7.00 16.00 -20.88
C ARG A 157 8.39 16.35 -21.43
#